data_AF-A0A2P2MLX6-F1
#
_entry.id   AF-A0A2P2MLX6-F1
#
_cell.length_a   1.000
_cell.length_b   1.000
_cell.length_c   1.000
_cell.angle_alpha   90.00
_cell.angle_beta   90.00
_cell.angle_gamma   90.00
#
_symmetry.space_group_name_H-M   'P 1'
#
loop_
_entity.id
_entity.type
_entity.pdbx_description
1 polymer ?
#
loop_
_entity_poly.entity_id
_entity_poly.type
_entity_poly.pdbx_seq_one_letter_code
_entity_poly.pdbx_strand_id
1 'polypeptide(L)'
;MKKKRIPSRISSLLLLFLRRMLFRGVMTYFGHLLWDWKGAALLLALTDWIEWVLPVIGDLTLSVGGGASSSKRPRFDLNLPPAEELESASTSAPEDPQPLPLSIAEQVIRNRLKRGGGAHVPDAQLLEEVRAIARCKGQIVDRMFELDIESPEFWRQHREAIIQDSILTTNQTEYPSRLLLRKLADLRNSNVHTSATYRNMLKIRKKFHELGTLKF
;
A
#
# COMPACT_ATOMS: atom_id res chain seq x y z
N MET A 1 46.27 7.31 34.85
CA MET A 1 45.64 6.73 33.64
C MET A 1 44.12 6.82 33.76
N LYS A 2 43.44 7.64 32.94
CA LYS A 2 41.98 7.84 33.02
C LYS A 2 41.26 6.73 32.24
N LYS A 3 40.53 5.85 32.92
CA LYS A 3 39.65 4.84 32.31
C LYS A 3 38.48 5.54 31.61
N LYS A 4 38.46 5.56 30.28
CA LYS A 4 37.30 5.99 29.47
C LYS A 4 36.14 5.03 29.74
N ARG A 5 35.08 5.50 30.40
CA ARG A 5 33.82 4.74 30.55
C ARG A 5 33.07 4.81 29.22
N ILE A 6 32.90 3.66 28.58
CA ILE A 6 32.08 3.51 27.37
C ILE A 6 30.60 3.70 27.78
N PRO A 7 29.80 4.50 27.05
CA PRO A 7 28.40 4.72 27.38
C PRO A 7 27.59 3.41 27.29
N SER A 8 26.88 3.08 28.36
CA SER A 8 26.17 1.81 28.57
C SER A 8 25.13 1.47 27.48
N ARG A 9 24.60 2.47 26.79
CA ARG A 9 23.62 2.31 25.70
C ARG A 9 24.21 1.73 24.41
N ILE A 10 25.51 1.97 24.14
CA ILE A 10 26.18 1.36 22.98
C ILE A 10 26.48 -0.11 23.26
N SER A 11 26.74 -0.44 24.54
CA SER A 11 26.98 -1.82 24.96
C SER A 11 25.72 -2.69 24.84
N SER A 12 24.53 -2.19 25.17
CA SER A 12 23.29 -2.96 25.06
C SER A 12 22.89 -3.26 23.61
N LEU A 13 23.05 -2.29 22.71
CA LEU A 13 22.77 -2.48 21.28
C LEU A 13 23.75 -3.45 20.62
N LEU A 14 25.04 -3.37 20.98
CA LEU A 14 26.05 -4.30 20.50
C LEU A 14 25.78 -5.73 21.02
N LEU A 15 25.41 -5.88 22.28
CA LEU A 15 25.02 -7.17 22.87
C LEU A 15 23.78 -7.76 22.20
N LEU A 16 22.77 -6.94 21.91
CA LEU A 16 21.58 -7.37 21.17
C LEU A 16 21.92 -7.80 19.74
N PHE A 17 22.82 -7.07 19.08
CA PHE A 17 23.30 -7.40 17.74
C PHE A 17 24.08 -8.71 17.73
N LEU A 18 25.02 -8.89 18.65
CA LEU A 18 25.81 -10.13 18.80
C LEU A 18 24.91 -11.32 19.14
N ARG A 19 23.94 -11.15 20.04
CA ARG A 19 22.96 -12.19 20.40
C ARG A 19 22.12 -12.59 19.19
N ARG A 20 21.66 -11.63 18.38
CA ARG A 20 20.92 -11.89 17.13
C ARG A 20 21.76 -12.62 16.10
N MET A 21 23.01 -12.21 15.92
CA MET A 21 23.93 -12.84 14.97
C MET A 21 24.23 -14.29 15.37
N LEU A 22 24.50 -14.54 16.65
CA LEU A 22 24.72 -15.89 17.18
C LEU A 22 23.47 -16.77 17.06
N PHE A 23 22.29 -16.24 17.40
CA PHE A 23 21.04 -16.98 17.28
C PHE A 23 20.75 -17.37 15.81
N ARG A 24 21.00 -16.46 14.87
CA ARG A 24 20.83 -16.73 13.43
C ARG A 24 21.81 -17.80 12.95
N GLY A 25 23.07 -17.72 13.34
CA GLY A 25 24.09 -18.72 13.02
C GLY A 25 23.77 -20.11 13.57
N VAL A 26 23.34 -20.18 14.83
CA VAL A 26 22.93 -21.44 15.49
C VAL A 26 21.70 -22.04 14.79
N MET A 27 20.68 -21.23 14.48
CA MET A 27 19.48 -21.70 13.78
C MET A 27 19.78 -22.19 12.36
N THR A 28 20.67 -21.53 11.61
CA THR A 28 21.10 -22.04 10.31
C THR A 28 21.88 -23.35 10.42
N TYR A 29 22.74 -23.47 11.43
CA TYR A 29 23.53 -24.69 11.64
C TYR A 29 22.65 -25.88 12.05
N PHE A 30 21.73 -25.69 13.00
CA PHE A 30 20.78 -26.72 13.41
C PHE A 30 19.74 -27.03 12.32
N GLY A 31 19.33 -26.03 11.53
CA GLY A 31 18.44 -26.22 10.38
C GLY A 31 19.06 -27.10 9.30
N HIS A 32 20.37 -27.00 9.08
CA HIS A 32 21.11 -27.91 8.19
C HIS A 32 21.36 -29.29 8.78
N LEU A 33 21.48 -29.41 10.10
CA LEU A 33 21.78 -30.68 10.78
C LEU A 33 20.54 -31.56 11.00
N LEU A 34 19.35 -30.96 11.15
CA LEU A 34 18.14 -31.68 11.56
C LEU A 34 17.08 -31.85 10.46
N TRP A 35 17.17 -31.16 9.32
CA TRP A 35 16.05 -31.18 8.37
C TRP A 35 16.47 -30.99 6.92
N ASP A 36 15.81 -31.75 6.03
CA ASP A 36 15.90 -31.59 4.58
C ASP A 36 15.72 -30.10 4.19
N TRP A 37 16.53 -29.59 3.27
CA TRP A 37 16.68 -28.18 2.85
C TRP A 37 15.37 -27.36 2.72
N LYS A 38 14.24 -28.03 2.49
CA LYS A 38 12.90 -27.43 2.41
C LYS A 38 12.36 -26.94 3.76
N GLY A 39 12.73 -27.57 4.88
CA GLY A 39 12.27 -27.16 6.22
C GLY A 39 12.98 -25.91 6.75
N ALA A 40 14.27 -25.76 6.44
CA ALA A 40 15.06 -24.60 6.83
C ALA A 40 14.56 -23.30 6.15
N ALA A 41 14.11 -23.38 4.89
CA ALA A 41 13.54 -22.24 4.18
C ALA A 41 12.21 -21.76 4.80
N LEU A 42 11.37 -22.70 5.26
CA LEU A 42 10.09 -22.39 5.91
C LEU A 42 10.30 -21.68 7.26
N LEU A 43 11.27 -22.13 8.05
CA LEU A 43 11.60 -21.50 9.34
C LEU A 43 12.16 -20.09 9.18
N LEU A 44 13.02 -19.84 8.18
CA LEU A 44 13.51 -18.50 7.86
C LEU A 44 12.37 -17.57 7.41
N ALA A 45 11.43 -18.07 6.60
CA ALA A 45 10.25 -17.31 6.21
C ALA A 45 9.33 -16.97 7.40
N LEU A 46 9.19 -17.88 8.37
CA LEU A 46 8.40 -17.64 9.58
C LEU A 46 9.06 -16.63 10.52
N THR A 47 10.39 -16.63 10.65
CA THR A 47 11.08 -15.63 11.46
C THR A 47 10.97 -14.22 10.86
N ASP A 48 11.04 -14.10 9.54
CA ASP A 48 10.82 -12.81 8.85
C ASP A 48 9.37 -12.34 9.02
N TRP A 49 8.39 -13.26 9.06
CA TRP A 49 6.98 -12.91 9.30
C TRP A 49 6.72 -12.39 10.71
N ILE A 50 7.35 -12.99 11.74
CA ILE A 50 7.20 -12.55 13.14
C ILE A 50 7.79 -11.14 13.36
N GLU A 51 8.86 -10.76 12.64
CA GLU A 51 9.41 -9.39 12.69
C GLU A 51 8.44 -8.31 12.16
N TRP A 52 7.50 -8.66 11.29
CA TRP A 52 6.47 -7.72 10.79
C TRP A 52 5.26 -7.58 11.73
N VAL A 53 4.95 -8.59 12.53
CA VAL A 53 3.74 -8.58 13.38
C VAL A 53 3.97 -7.83 14.70
N LEU A 54 5.18 -7.91 15.27
CA LEU A 54 5.47 -7.30 16.58
C LEU A 54 5.41 -5.76 16.65
N PRO A 55 5.81 -4.97 15.62
CA PRO A 55 5.65 -3.51 15.69
C PRO A 55 4.19 -3.03 15.56
N VAL A 56 3.29 -3.84 14.98
CA VAL A 56 1.87 -3.44 14.80
C VAL A 56 1.08 -3.47 16.12
N ILE A 57 1.50 -4.29 17.09
CA ILE A 57 0.83 -4.37 18.40
C ILE A 57 1.35 -3.28 19.36
N GLY A 58 2.58 -2.77 19.16
CA GLY A 58 3.19 -1.75 20.02
C GLY A 58 2.58 -0.35 19.87
N ASP A 59 2.09 0.02 18.68
CA ASP A 59 1.58 1.37 18.39
C ASP A 59 0.10 1.59 18.78
N LEU A 60 -0.59 0.56 19.30
CA LEU A 60 -2.01 0.64 19.66
C LEU A 60 -2.29 1.07 21.11
N THR A 61 -1.28 1.45 21.91
CA THR A 61 -1.48 1.75 23.35
C THR A 61 -1.11 3.14 23.84
N LEU A 62 -0.72 4.10 23.00
CA LEU A 62 -0.42 5.46 23.46
C LEU A 62 -0.85 6.56 22.47
N SER A 63 -2.13 6.96 22.53
CA SER A 63 -2.52 8.34 22.24
C SER A 63 -3.83 8.70 22.93
N VAL A 64 -3.69 9.02 24.23
CA VAL A 64 -4.66 9.76 25.03
C VAL A 64 -4.22 11.22 25.04
N GLY A 65 -5.15 12.13 24.72
CA GLY A 65 -5.02 13.60 24.84
C GLY A 65 -5.74 14.26 23.68
N GLY A 66 -6.89 14.93 23.83
CA GLY A 66 -7.22 15.94 24.83
C GLY A 66 -7.19 17.30 24.12
N GLY A 67 -8.35 17.94 23.94
CA GLY A 67 -8.40 19.25 23.28
C GLY A 67 -9.81 19.75 22.99
N ALA A 68 -10.50 20.22 24.03
CA ALA A 68 -11.65 21.12 23.87
C ALA A 68 -11.16 22.46 23.29
N SER A 69 -11.76 22.90 22.19
CA SER A 69 -11.53 24.27 21.69
C SER A 69 -12.84 24.92 21.29
N SER A 70 -13.18 25.92 22.10
CA SER A 70 -14.31 26.83 22.03
C SER A 70 -14.25 27.66 20.74
N SER A 71 -15.27 27.51 19.88
CA SER A 71 -15.49 28.37 18.73
C SER A 71 -16.65 29.33 19.04
N LYS A 72 -16.28 30.56 19.41
CA LYS A 72 -17.18 31.71 19.52
C LYS A 72 -17.76 32.04 18.14
N ARG A 73 -19.06 31.81 17.94
CA ARG A 73 -19.83 32.38 16.83
C ARG A 73 -19.95 33.90 17.00
N PRO A 74 -19.80 34.73 15.94
CA PRO A 74 -20.30 36.09 15.96
C PRO A 74 -21.82 36.07 15.74
N ARG A 75 -22.54 36.89 16.52
CA ARG A 75 -23.94 37.24 16.25
C ARG A 75 -23.96 38.21 15.06
N PHE A 76 -24.55 37.79 13.95
CA PHE A 76 -24.97 38.74 12.92
C PHE A 76 -26.31 39.33 13.38
N ASP A 77 -26.27 40.60 13.80
CA ASP A 77 -27.43 41.49 13.78
C ASP A 77 -27.57 41.99 12.35
N LEU A 78 -28.58 41.50 11.64
CA LEU A 78 -28.95 42.01 10.33
C LEU A 78 -30.43 42.43 10.41
N ASN A 79 -30.64 43.67 10.85
CA ASN A 79 -31.89 44.39 10.63
C ASN A 79 -32.06 44.57 9.11
N LEU A 80 -32.99 43.83 8.51
CA LEU A 80 -33.56 44.16 7.20
C LEU A 80 -35.09 44.26 7.30
N PRO A 81 -35.71 45.24 6.63
CA PRO A 81 -37.15 45.51 6.69
C PRO A 81 -37.98 44.41 6.01
N PRO A 82 -39.29 44.31 6.31
CA PRO A 82 -40.10 43.17 5.97
C PRO A 82 -40.62 43.20 4.52
N ALA A 83 -40.62 41.99 3.95
CA ALA A 83 -41.57 41.39 3.00
C ALA A 83 -41.89 42.09 1.67
N GLU A 84 -41.69 41.31 0.60
CA GLU A 84 -42.47 41.08 -0.64
C GLU A 84 -41.46 40.42 -1.61
N GLU A 85 -41.64 39.33 -2.33
CA GLU A 85 -42.78 38.49 -2.71
C GLU A 85 -42.22 37.12 -3.16
N LEU A 86 -43.10 36.11 -3.09
CA LEU A 86 -42.93 34.74 -3.55
C LEU A 86 -42.45 34.61 -5.00
N GLU A 87 -41.32 33.94 -5.25
CA GLU A 87 -41.20 33.04 -6.40
C GLU A 87 -40.38 31.78 -6.04
N SER A 88 -41.04 30.64 -6.23
CA SER A 88 -40.62 29.29 -5.91
C SER A 88 -39.38 28.86 -6.70
N ALA A 89 -38.19 28.97 -6.11
CA ALA A 89 -37.02 28.21 -6.57
C ALA A 89 -36.94 26.91 -5.77
N SER A 90 -37.37 25.82 -6.41
CA SER A 90 -37.27 24.44 -5.94
C SER A 90 -36.03 24.18 -5.11
N THR A 91 -36.29 23.85 -3.85
CA THR A 91 -35.39 23.19 -2.90
C THR A 91 -34.91 21.87 -3.51
N SER A 92 -33.81 21.89 -4.27
CA SER A 92 -33.02 20.68 -4.53
C SER A 92 -32.30 20.33 -3.24
N ALA A 93 -32.94 19.45 -2.46
CA ALA A 93 -32.31 18.71 -1.39
C ALA A 93 -30.99 18.09 -1.89
N PRO A 94 -29.94 18.01 -1.05
CA PRO A 94 -28.73 17.31 -1.44
C PRO A 94 -29.09 15.84 -1.62
N GLU A 95 -29.15 15.36 -2.87
CA GLU A 95 -29.23 13.94 -3.18
C GLU A 95 -28.03 13.25 -2.51
N ASP A 96 -28.31 12.33 -1.60
CA ASP A 96 -27.32 11.41 -1.05
C ASP A 96 -26.53 10.80 -2.23
N PRO A 97 -25.19 10.87 -2.26
CA PRO A 97 -24.41 10.36 -3.38
C PRO A 97 -24.61 8.84 -3.46
N GLN A 98 -25.48 8.41 -4.38
CA GLN A 98 -25.69 7.01 -4.67
C GLN A 98 -24.33 6.40 -5.07
N PRO A 99 -23.89 5.29 -4.45
CA PRO A 99 -22.57 4.76 -4.71
C PRO A 99 -22.45 4.36 -6.19
N LEU A 100 -21.57 5.06 -6.93
CA LEU A 100 -21.29 4.73 -8.33
C LEU A 100 -20.98 3.23 -8.48
N PRO A 101 -21.59 2.54 -9.45
CA PRO A 101 -21.37 1.11 -9.66
C PRO A 101 -19.90 0.83 -9.95
N LEU A 102 -19.37 -0.25 -9.35
CA LEU A 102 -17.98 -0.65 -9.55
C LEU A 102 -17.73 -1.15 -10.98
N SER A 103 -16.61 -0.76 -11.56
CA SER A 103 -16.13 -1.34 -12.82
C SER A 103 -15.76 -2.82 -12.66
N ILE A 104 -15.66 -3.56 -13.78
CA ILE A 104 -15.24 -4.97 -13.78
C ILE A 104 -13.90 -5.14 -13.07
N ALA A 105 -12.95 -4.23 -13.31
CA ALA A 105 -11.63 -4.27 -12.68
C ALA A 105 -11.69 -4.04 -11.17
N GLU A 106 -12.51 -3.09 -10.74
CA GLU A 106 -12.72 -2.82 -9.32
C GLU A 106 -13.38 -4.01 -8.61
N GLN A 107 -14.32 -4.72 -9.26
CA GLN A 107 -14.91 -5.93 -8.70
C GLN A 107 -13.87 -7.04 -8.52
N VAL A 108 -12.98 -7.24 -9.50
CA VAL A 108 -11.89 -8.23 -9.39
C VAL A 108 -10.95 -7.89 -8.24
N ILE A 109 -10.54 -6.62 -8.12
CA ILE A 109 -9.69 -6.12 -7.04
C ILE A 109 -10.39 -6.31 -5.68
N ARG A 110 -11.67 -5.94 -5.57
CA ARG A 110 -12.48 -6.13 -4.35
C ARG A 110 -12.50 -7.60 -3.91
N ASN A 111 -12.71 -8.52 -4.85
CA ASN A 111 -12.76 -9.95 -4.56
C ASN A 111 -11.40 -10.50 -4.10
N ARG A 112 -10.28 -9.94 -4.59
CA ARG A 112 -8.94 -10.30 -4.11
C ARG A 112 -8.65 -9.74 -2.72
N LEU A 113 -8.99 -8.48 -2.46
CA LEU A 113 -8.81 -7.87 -1.13
C LEU A 113 -9.63 -8.60 -0.06
N LYS A 114 -10.89 -9.00 -0.37
CA LYS A 114 -11.71 -9.80 0.54
C LYS A 114 -11.06 -11.15 0.85
N ARG A 115 -10.50 -11.84 -0.16
CA ARG A 115 -9.78 -13.12 0.02
C ARG A 115 -8.46 -12.97 0.79
N GLY A 116 -7.77 -11.83 0.64
CA GLY A 116 -6.49 -11.55 1.28
C GLY A 116 -6.56 -11.09 2.74
N GLY A 117 -7.71 -11.25 3.42
CA GLY A 117 -7.90 -10.84 4.82
C GLY A 117 -8.68 -9.54 5.03
N GLY A 118 -9.14 -8.89 3.95
CA GLY A 118 -9.96 -7.68 4.01
C GLY A 118 -11.45 -7.92 4.30
N ALA A 119 -11.86 -9.16 4.56
CA ALA A 119 -13.27 -9.52 4.79
C ALA A 119 -13.90 -8.81 6.01
N HIS A 120 -13.07 -8.40 6.97
CA HIS A 120 -13.51 -7.72 8.21
C HIS A 120 -13.51 -6.19 8.10
N VAL A 121 -13.01 -5.64 7.00
CA VAL A 121 -12.97 -4.19 6.78
C VAL A 121 -14.37 -3.69 6.40
N PRO A 122 -14.84 -2.55 6.93
CA PRO A 122 -16.10 -1.95 6.52
C PRO A 122 -16.18 -1.78 5.01
N ASP A 123 -17.31 -2.14 4.39
CA ASP A 123 -17.41 -2.20 2.92
C ASP A 123 -17.15 -0.83 2.28
N ALA A 124 -17.55 0.28 2.94
CA ALA A 124 -17.23 1.63 2.47
C ALA A 124 -15.72 1.90 2.35
N GLN A 125 -14.94 1.55 3.39
CA GLN A 125 -13.47 1.68 3.37
C GLN A 125 -12.83 0.76 2.33
N LEU A 126 -13.38 -0.45 2.19
CA LEU A 126 -12.93 -1.39 1.16
C LEU A 126 -13.15 -0.83 -0.25
N LEU A 127 -14.31 -0.23 -0.52
CA LEU A 127 -14.63 0.37 -1.82
C LEU A 127 -13.71 1.56 -2.15
N GLU A 128 -13.41 2.40 -1.16
CA GLU A 128 -12.43 3.48 -1.32
C GLU A 128 -11.05 2.95 -1.69
N GLU A 129 -10.58 1.92 -0.98
CA GLU A 129 -9.28 1.30 -1.22
C GLU A 129 -9.23 0.63 -2.61
N VAL A 130 -10.31 -0.06 -3.02
CA VAL A 130 -10.44 -0.66 -4.36
C VAL A 130 -10.29 0.39 -5.45
N ARG A 131 -11.01 1.52 -5.33
CA ARG A 131 -10.94 2.62 -6.30
C ARG A 131 -9.55 3.26 -6.31
N ALA A 132 -8.93 3.41 -5.14
CA ALA A 132 -7.58 3.93 -5.02
C ALA A 132 -6.55 3.02 -5.71
N ILE A 133 -6.66 1.70 -5.52
CA ILE A 133 -5.79 0.70 -6.16
C ILE A 133 -5.97 0.75 -7.67
N ALA A 134 -7.21 0.66 -8.17
CA ALA A 134 -7.49 0.70 -9.62
C ALA A 134 -6.91 1.96 -10.27
N ARG A 135 -7.10 3.12 -9.64
CA ARG A 135 -6.53 4.40 -10.08
C ARG A 135 -5.00 4.38 -10.08
N CYS A 136 -4.36 3.90 -9.01
CA CYS A 136 -2.91 3.87 -8.92
C CYS A 136 -2.30 2.91 -9.96
N LYS A 137 -2.91 1.74 -10.19
CA LYS A 137 -2.48 0.82 -11.23
C LYS A 137 -2.59 1.46 -12.61
N GLY A 138 -3.71 2.14 -12.90
CA GLY A 138 -3.88 2.88 -14.15
C GLY A 138 -2.78 3.92 -14.35
N GLN A 139 -2.52 4.75 -13.35
CA GLN A 139 -1.48 5.77 -13.42
C GLN A 139 -0.06 5.19 -13.59
N ILE A 140 0.22 4.03 -12.99
CA ILE A 140 1.50 3.33 -13.18
C ILE A 140 1.63 2.86 -14.63
N VAL A 141 0.58 2.27 -15.20
CA VAL A 141 0.58 1.81 -16.60
C VAL A 141 0.70 3.00 -17.56
N ASP A 142 -0.09 4.05 -17.34
CA ASP A 142 -0.04 5.28 -18.13
C ASP A 142 1.36 5.90 -18.08
N ARG A 143 2.02 5.86 -16.91
CA ARG A 143 3.40 6.31 -16.78
C ARG A 143 4.39 5.39 -17.50
N MET A 144 4.18 4.07 -17.48
CA MET A 144 5.02 3.14 -18.23
C MET A 144 4.88 3.31 -19.74
N PHE A 145 3.68 3.63 -20.24
CA PHE A 145 3.44 3.99 -21.63
C PHE A 145 4.32 5.17 -22.08
N GLU A 146 4.48 6.19 -21.24
CA GLU A 146 5.35 7.34 -21.53
C GLU A 146 6.85 7.03 -21.45
N LEU A 147 7.23 6.09 -20.58
CA LEU A 147 8.64 5.81 -20.26
C LEU A 147 9.26 4.72 -21.15
N ASP A 148 8.48 3.74 -21.58
CA ASP A 148 8.95 2.58 -22.34
C ASP A 148 8.92 2.85 -23.84
N ILE A 149 9.97 3.51 -24.33
CA ILE A 149 10.11 3.92 -25.74
C ILE A 149 10.10 2.72 -26.69
N GLU A 150 10.57 1.55 -26.24
CA GLU A 150 10.68 0.35 -27.08
C GLU A 150 9.32 -0.30 -27.37
N SER A 151 8.35 -0.17 -26.46
CA SER A 151 7.06 -0.86 -26.57
C SER A 151 5.92 -0.12 -25.88
N PRO A 152 5.63 1.13 -26.27
CA PRO A 152 4.54 1.90 -25.66
C PRO A 152 3.18 1.23 -25.89
N GLU A 153 2.95 0.65 -27.07
CA GLU A 153 1.67 0.00 -27.41
C GLU A 153 1.33 -1.19 -26.52
N PHE A 154 2.33 -1.90 -25.99
CA PHE A 154 2.10 -2.99 -25.02
C PHE A 154 1.31 -2.48 -23.81
N TRP A 155 1.75 -1.37 -23.21
CA TRP A 155 1.11 -0.80 -22.03
C TRP A 155 -0.31 -0.30 -22.32
N ARG A 156 -0.52 0.27 -23.52
CA ARG A 156 -1.83 0.74 -23.96
C ARG A 156 -2.80 -0.43 -24.18
N GLN A 157 -2.39 -1.44 -24.94
CA GLN A 157 -3.24 -2.59 -25.31
C GLN A 157 -3.59 -3.46 -24.10
N HIS A 158 -2.67 -3.60 -23.15
CA HIS A 158 -2.87 -4.45 -21.97
C HIS A 158 -3.25 -3.68 -20.71
N ARG A 159 -3.58 -2.40 -20.80
CA ARG A 159 -3.88 -1.54 -19.66
C ARG A 159 -4.92 -2.13 -18.72
N GLU A 160 -6.09 -2.46 -19.25
CA GLU A 160 -7.20 -3.00 -18.45
C GLU A 160 -6.85 -4.36 -17.85
N ALA A 161 -6.18 -5.22 -18.61
CA ALA A 161 -5.71 -6.51 -18.11
C ALA A 161 -4.73 -6.32 -16.94
N ILE A 162 -3.78 -5.38 -17.04
CA ILE A 162 -2.80 -5.10 -15.97
C ILE A 162 -3.47 -4.51 -14.72
N ILE A 163 -4.49 -3.67 -14.88
CA ILE A 163 -5.26 -3.13 -13.74
C ILE A 163 -6.05 -4.25 -13.05
N GLN A 164 -6.73 -5.07 -13.85
CA GLN A 164 -7.53 -6.20 -13.38
C GLN A 164 -6.68 -7.26 -12.70
N ASP A 165 -5.47 -7.50 -13.20
CA ASP A 165 -4.63 -8.58 -12.71
C ASP A 165 -3.64 -8.17 -11.62
N SER A 166 -3.16 -9.19 -10.92
CA SER A 166 -2.21 -9.06 -9.82
C SER A 166 -0.77 -9.07 -10.33
N ILE A 167 -0.55 -8.80 -11.62
CA ILE A 167 0.75 -8.85 -12.30
C ILE A 167 1.78 -7.93 -11.64
N LEU A 168 1.32 -6.86 -11.00
CA LEU A 168 2.19 -5.96 -10.26
C LEU A 168 2.68 -6.55 -8.94
N THR A 169 2.18 -7.71 -8.51
CA THR A 169 2.42 -8.29 -7.19
C THR A 169 2.96 -9.72 -7.27
N THR A 170 3.70 -10.12 -6.23
CA THR A 170 4.50 -11.35 -6.26
C THR A 170 3.69 -12.62 -5.94
N ASN A 171 2.54 -12.51 -5.27
CA ASN A 171 1.81 -13.65 -4.66
C ASN A 171 0.30 -13.67 -4.98
N GLN A 172 -0.13 -13.07 -6.11
CA GLN A 172 -1.55 -12.91 -6.46
C GLN A 172 -2.39 -12.11 -5.44
N THR A 173 -1.75 -11.51 -4.44
CA THR A 173 -2.36 -10.59 -3.47
C THR A 173 -2.27 -9.17 -3.97
N GLU A 174 -3.32 -8.37 -3.79
CA GLU A 174 -3.29 -6.96 -4.19
C GLU A 174 -2.37 -6.15 -3.27
N TYR A 175 -1.57 -5.26 -3.86
CA TYR A 175 -0.82 -4.30 -3.07
C TYR A 175 -1.76 -3.23 -2.52
N PRO A 176 -1.55 -2.76 -1.27
CA PRO A 176 -2.31 -1.63 -0.76
C PRO A 176 -1.99 -0.38 -1.58
N SER A 177 -2.98 0.51 -1.69
CA SER A 177 -2.90 1.78 -2.42
C SER A 177 -1.66 2.59 -2.03
N ARG A 178 -1.32 2.64 -0.74
CA ARG A 178 -0.13 3.31 -0.21
C ARG A 178 1.17 2.81 -0.83
N LEU A 179 1.31 1.51 -1.08
CA LEU A 179 2.51 0.95 -1.70
C LEU A 179 2.55 1.26 -3.20
N LEU A 180 1.40 1.22 -3.88
CA LEU A 180 1.29 1.60 -5.28
C LEU A 180 1.61 3.09 -5.49
N LEU A 181 1.21 3.97 -4.58
CA LEU A 181 1.60 5.38 -4.59
C LEU A 181 3.12 5.57 -4.48
N ARG A 182 3.80 4.81 -3.62
CA ARG A 182 5.27 4.83 -3.54
C ARG A 182 5.91 4.39 -4.86
N LYS A 183 5.42 3.31 -5.46
CA LYS A 183 5.87 2.84 -6.77
C LYS A 183 5.65 3.87 -7.87
N LEU A 184 4.51 4.57 -7.87
CA LEU A 184 4.23 5.65 -8.80
C LEU A 184 5.18 6.83 -8.60
N ALA A 185 5.48 7.20 -7.35
CA ALA A 185 6.48 8.22 -7.05
C ALA A 185 7.86 7.82 -7.58
N ASP A 186 8.26 6.55 -7.43
CA ASP A 186 9.52 6.05 -7.99
C ASP A 186 9.60 6.18 -9.52
N LEU A 187 8.47 6.07 -10.23
CA LEU A 187 8.38 6.23 -11.69
C LEU A 187 8.33 7.70 -12.15
N ARG A 188 8.05 8.62 -11.24
CA ARG A 188 8.05 10.08 -11.50
C ARG A 188 9.41 10.71 -11.26
N ASN A 189 10.34 10.01 -10.61
CA ASN A 189 11.69 10.49 -10.36
C ASN A 189 12.49 10.66 -11.65
N SER A 190 13.38 11.65 -11.68
CA SER A 190 14.19 12.00 -12.86
C SER A 190 15.13 10.89 -13.31
N ASN A 191 15.54 9.98 -12.41
CA ASN A 191 16.42 8.86 -12.72
C ASN A 191 15.66 7.52 -12.79
N VAL A 192 14.58 7.49 -13.57
CA VAL A 192 13.64 6.37 -13.62
C VAL A 192 14.28 5.04 -14.05
N HIS A 193 15.30 5.05 -14.90
CA HIS A 193 15.97 3.83 -15.37
C HIS A 193 16.68 3.06 -14.24
N THR A 194 17.05 3.72 -13.15
CA THR A 194 17.61 3.07 -11.96
C THR A 194 16.55 2.51 -11.01
N SER A 195 15.29 2.95 -11.15
CA SER A 195 14.18 2.53 -10.29
C SER A 195 13.96 1.02 -10.34
N ALA A 196 13.85 0.41 -9.16
CA ALA A 196 13.47 -0.99 -9.05
C ALA A 196 12.07 -1.24 -9.62
N THR A 197 11.17 -0.27 -9.44
CA THR A 197 9.81 -0.33 -9.98
C THR A 197 9.84 -0.36 -11.51
N TYR A 198 10.56 0.56 -12.16
CA TYR A 198 10.69 0.59 -13.62
C TYR A 198 11.26 -0.73 -14.18
N ARG A 199 12.36 -1.22 -13.59
CA ARG A 199 12.97 -2.49 -14.01
C ARG A 199 12.04 -3.69 -13.83
N ASN A 200 11.24 -3.73 -12.76
CA ASN A 200 10.25 -4.78 -12.56
C ASN A 200 9.12 -4.71 -13.59
N MET A 201 8.68 -3.51 -13.97
CA MET A 201 7.69 -3.33 -15.03
C MET A 201 8.22 -3.83 -16.39
N LEU A 202 9.47 -3.53 -16.73
CA LEU A 202 10.09 -4.07 -17.95
C LEU A 202 10.19 -5.60 -17.93
N LYS A 203 10.49 -6.21 -16.77
CA LYS A 203 10.48 -7.68 -16.63
C LYS A 203 9.10 -8.28 -16.87
N ILE A 204 8.05 -7.62 -16.40
CA ILE A 204 6.66 -8.03 -16.66
C ILE A 204 6.38 -8.02 -18.17
N ARG A 205 6.72 -6.93 -18.87
CA ARG A 205 6.58 -6.84 -20.34
C ARG A 205 7.34 -7.95 -21.04
N LYS A 206 8.62 -8.14 -20.68
CA LYS A 206 9.47 -9.18 -21.27
C LYS A 206 8.86 -10.57 -21.09
N LYS A 207 8.43 -10.90 -19.88
CA LYS A 207 7.79 -12.18 -19.57
C LYS A 207 6.47 -12.36 -20.33
N PHE A 208 5.70 -11.29 -20.53
CA PHE A 208 4.50 -11.36 -21.36
C PHE A 208 4.84 -11.68 -22.82
N HIS A 209 5.86 -11.05 -23.40
CA HIS A 209 6.29 -11.39 -24.76
C HIS A 209 6.77 -12.84 -24.89
N GLU A 210 7.41 -13.39 -23.84
CA GLU A 210 7.88 -14.78 -23.82
C GLU A 210 6.73 -15.80 -23.68
N LEU A 211 5.70 -15.50 -22.87
CA LEU A 211 4.63 -16.44 -22.53
C LEU A 211 3.32 -16.21 -23.29
N GLY A 212 3.18 -15.07 -23.98
CA GLY A 212 1.96 -14.65 -24.66
C GLY A 212 0.76 -14.37 -23.75
N THR A 213 0.91 -14.48 -22.42
CA THR A 213 -0.18 -14.28 -21.45
C THR A 213 0.31 -13.64 -20.14
N LEU A 214 -0.59 -12.97 -19.43
CA LEU A 214 -0.35 -12.35 -18.12
C LEU A 214 -0.62 -13.31 -16.94
N LYS A 215 -0.78 -14.62 -17.18
CA LYS A 215 -1.05 -15.58 -16.10
C LYS A 215 0.23 -15.85 -15.32
N PHE A 216 0.21 -15.51 -14.03
CA PHE A 216 1.26 -15.79 -13.05
C PHE A 216 0.78 -16.83 -12.04
#